data_AF-A0A365NPV1-F1
#
_entry.id   AF-A0A365NPV1-F1
#
_cell.length_a   1.000
_cell.length_b   1.000
_cell.length_c   1.000
_cell.angle_alpha   90.00
_cell.angle_beta   90.00
_cell.angle_gamma   90.00
#
_symmetry.space_group_name_H-M   'P 1'
#
loop_
_entity.id
_entity.type
_entity.pdbx_description
1 polymer ?
#
loop_
_entity_poly.entity_id
_entity_poly.type
_entity_poly.pdbx_seq_one_letter_code
_entity_poly.pdbx_strand_id
1 'polypeptide(L)'
;MAAIATQPVTIPEADLPNLDSISFCQASLDGKLKKICDDFIVSQDPELFNDLNTTKAATALGRADDGALKAAAQQLVDEILTFGETSYDDILGVKNDSSPEEVLRSWRLRGCTIRPYLSHGEAPLQQSARKAFIDSEALMRAARKKSIRERDIYEVVEWEGLVDLNALPDNDGTPPTEASVKEPPQEINHVYEKATTDMVALKLNPQDVEVRKRLNTHNLAIMEHNKKMGKIRRDLYQWIIPFEFFSPQYMEAAKRYKSLDDKPADEVVAKEIDKLKEVVDAKIMTHHFKQSWSIPSASAYVDSSKEIKKIMSCVTAYERLNISTDTDEATKIAAFRSIISRMHPVFAFRHDADEALKRIIPPPPPPPPVSVAHREPRQV
;
A
#
# COMPACT_ATOMS: atom_id res chain seq x y z
N MET A 1 25.07 1.74 -68.10
CA MET A 1 23.90 1.36 -67.29
C MET A 1 24.41 0.95 -65.92
N ALA A 2 24.23 1.82 -64.92
CA ALA A 2 24.87 1.71 -63.62
C ALA A 2 23.99 0.97 -62.61
N ALA A 3 24.60 0.05 -61.87
CA ALA A 3 23.98 -0.70 -60.79
C ALA A 3 23.83 0.19 -59.54
N ILE A 4 22.63 0.23 -58.98
CA ILE A 4 22.34 0.93 -57.72
C ILE A 4 22.59 -0.05 -56.58
N ALA A 5 23.63 0.23 -55.78
CA ALA A 5 23.91 -0.47 -54.53
C ALA A 5 22.99 0.05 -53.43
N THR A 6 22.13 -0.80 -52.89
CA THR A 6 21.37 -0.54 -51.67
C THR A 6 22.25 -0.74 -50.45
N GLN A 7 22.59 0.34 -49.74
CA GLN A 7 23.19 0.28 -48.42
C GLN A 7 22.14 -0.11 -47.36
N PRO A 8 22.51 -0.87 -46.31
CA PRO A 8 21.63 -1.13 -45.18
C PRO A 8 21.43 0.15 -44.36
N VAL A 9 20.17 0.48 -44.09
CA VAL A 9 19.78 1.57 -43.20
C VAL A 9 20.04 1.12 -41.76
N THR A 10 21.04 1.72 -41.11
CA THR A 10 21.26 1.59 -39.68
C THR A 10 20.19 2.39 -38.95
N ILE A 11 19.35 1.73 -38.15
CA ILE A 11 18.42 2.36 -37.22
C ILE A 11 19.25 2.85 -36.03
N PRO A 12 19.17 4.12 -35.61
CA PRO A 12 19.87 4.56 -34.40
C PRO A 12 19.23 3.90 -33.17
N GLU A 13 20.08 3.29 -32.33
CA GLU A 13 19.72 2.89 -30.96
C GLU A 13 19.12 4.09 -30.24
N ALA A 14 17.85 3.97 -29.86
CA ALA A 14 17.23 4.88 -28.93
C ALA A 14 17.83 4.59 -27.54
N ASP A 15 18.63 5.52 -27.03
CA ASP A 15 19.04 5.58 -25.63
C ASP A 15 17.80 5.48 -24.73
N LEU A 16 17.66 4.36 -24.03
CA LEU A 16 16.68 4.14 -22.95
C LEU A 16 17.34 4.55 -21.62
N PRO A 17 16.98 5.69 -21.00
CA PRO A 17 17.55 6.07 -19.73
C PRO A 17 16.68 5.50 -18.60
N ASN A 18 16.92 4.24 -18.17
CA ASN A 18 16.57 3.74 -16.81
C ASN A 18 16.87 2.25 -16.55
N LEU A 19 18.03 1.73 -16.93
CA LEU A 19 18.42 0.35 -16.55
C LEU A 19 19.03 0.24 -15.14
N ASP A 20 19.37 1.35 -14.49
CA ASP A 20 20.01 1.34 -13.16
C ASP A 20 19.05 1.00 -12.00
N SER A 21 17.75 1.23 -12.16
CA SER A 21 16.75 0.90 -11.13
C SER A 21 16.35 -0.59 -11.10
N ILE A 22 16.61 -1.34 -12.19
CA ILE A 22 16.45 -2.80 -12.25
C ILE A 22 17.69 -3.50 -11.63
N SER A 23 18.89 -2.96 -11.88
CA SER A 23 20.16 -3.46 -11.33
C SER A 23 20.22 -3.41 -9.79
N PHE A 24 19.74 -2.32 -9.18
CA PHE A 24 19.71 -2.19 -7.71
C PHE A 24 18.66 -3.11 -7.06
N CYS A 25 17.53 -3.37 -7.74
CA CYS A 25 16.54 -4.36 -7.31
C CYS A 25 17.09 -5.80 -7.45
N GLN A 26 17.91 -6.09 -8.46
CA GLN A 26 18.54 -7.40 -8.69
C GLN A 26 19.57 -7.77 -7.62
N ALA A 27 20.49 -6.87 -7.27
CA ALA A 27 21.51 -7.16 -6.24
C ALA A 27 20.91 -7.29 -4.82
N SER A 28 19.84 -6.53 -4.53
CA SER A 28 19.13 -6.62 -3.24
C SER A 28 18.23 -7.85 -3.14
N LEU A 29 17.57 -8.27 -4.23
CA LEU A 29 16.78 -9.51 -4.24
C LEU A 29 17.66 -10.75 -4.09
N ASP A 30 18.77 -10.86 -4.83
CA ASP A 30 19.63 -12.05 -4.78
C ASP A 30 20.31 -12.22 -3.40
N GLY A 31 20.69 -11.11 -2.74
CA GLY A 31 21.25 -11.12 -1.39
C GLY A 31 20.21 -11.38 -0.30
N LYS A 32 18.99 -10.81 -0.41
CA LYS A 32 17.91 -11.00 0.57
C LYS A 32 17.24 -12.37 0.44
N LEU A 33 17.07 -12.92 -0.77
CA LEU A 33 16.54 -14.29 -0.98
C LEU A 33 17.51 -15.34 -0.44
N LYS A 34 18.81 -15.18 -0.67
CA LYS A 34 19.82 -16.09 -0.11
C LYS A 34 19.82 -16.04 1.43
N LYS A 35 19.78 -14.85 2.01
CA LYS A 35 19.72 -14.66 3.47
C LYS A 35 18.41 -15.19 4.09
N ILE A 36 17.27 -15.01 3.44
CA ILE A 36 15.98 -15.56 3.88
C ILE A 36 15.99 -17.10 3.85
N CYS A 37 16.61 -17.70 2.83
CA CYS A 37 16.80 -19.15 2.77
C CYS A 37 17.75 -19.66 3.87
N ASP A 38 18.83 -18.93 4.14
CA ASP A 38 19.81 -19.31 5.17
C ASP A 38 19.26 -19.11 6.61
N ASP A 39 18.51 -18.03 6.86
CA ASP A 39 17.90 -17.72 8.16
C ASP A 39 16.70 -18.66 8.47
N PHE A 40 15.93 -19.05 7.45
CA PHE A 40 14.80 -20.00 7.58
C PHE A 40 15.27 -21.43 7.90
N ILE A 41 16.48 -21.80 7.49
CA ILE A 41 17.09 -23.11 7.80
C ILE A 41 17.59 -23.16 9.26
N VAL A 42 17.91 -22.00 9.86
CA VAL A 42 18.55 -21.92 11.19
C VAL A 42 17.54 -21.66 12.33
N SER A 43 16.36 -21.06 12.07
CA SER A 43 15.47 -20.57 13.15
C SER A 43 14.23 -21.43 13.44
N GLN A 44 14.34 -22.77 13.42
CA GLN A 44 13.30 -23.62 14.02
C GLN A 44 13.46 -23.66 15.55
N ASP A 45 13.08 -22.56 16.21
CA ASP A 45 12.83 -22.52 17.65
C ASP A 45 11.36 -22.11 17.91
N PRO A 46 10.48 -23.04 18.33
CA PRO A 46 9.05 -22.79 18.51
C PRO A 46 8.69 -21.83 19.65
N GLU A 47 9.63 -21.44 20.52
CA GLU A 47 9.29 -20.70 21.76
C GLU A 47 9.23 -19.18 21.60
N LEU A 48 9.66 -18.59 20.47
CA LEU A 48 9.70 -17.13 20.30
C LEU A 48 8.37 -16.48 19.85
N PHE A 49 7.32 -17.27 19.60
CA PHE A 49 6.03 -16.77 19.08
C PHE A 49 4.95 -16.50 20.14
N ASN A 50 5.15 -16.86 21.40
CA ASN A 50 4.11 -16.73 22.43
C ASN A 50 4.11 -15.39 23.20
N ASP A 51 5.15 -14.56 23.08
CA ASP A 51 5.28 -13.33 23.89
C ASP A 51 5.03 -12.00 23.14
N LEU A 52 4.69 -12.02 21.85
CA LEU A 52 4.35 -10.78 21.10
C LEU A 52 2.85 -10.52 20.88
N ASN A 53 1.99 -11.38 21.42
CA ASN A 53 0.55 -11.18 21.42
C ASN A 53 0.08 -10.63 22.77
N THR A 54 0.46 -9.39 23.11
CA THR A 54 -0.31 -8.52 24.01
C THR A 54 0.11 -7.04 23.90
N THR A 55 -0.74 -6.28 23.23
CA THR A 55 -1.32 -5.00 23.72
C THR A 55 -0.39 -3.83 24.09
N LYS A 56 -0.20 -2.91 23.13
CA LYS A 56 -0.10 -1.45 23.44
C LYS A 56 -1.05 -0.56 22.61
N ALA A 57 -1.49 -0.98 21.44
CA ALA A 57 -2.57 -0.28 20.70
C ALA A 57 -3.97 -0.61 21.26
N ALA A 58 -4.20 -1.85 21.72
CA ALA A 58 -5.42 -2.23 22.40
C ALA A 58 -5.54 -1.68 23.84
N THR A 59 -4.50 -1.03 24.38
CA THR A 59 -4.56 -0.38 25.71
C THR A 59 -5.15 1.02 25.64
N ALA A 60 -5.21 1.65 24.46
CA ALA A 60 -5.88 2.95 24.30
C ALA A 60 -7.41 2.80 24.10
N LEU A 61 -7.85 1.69 23.50
CA LEU A 61 -9.27 1.37 23.25
C LEU A 61 -9.85 0.33 24.23
N GLY A 62 -9.04 -0.19 25.16
CA GLY A 62 -9.40 -1.26 26.09
C GLY A 62 -9.30 -0.85 27.57
N ARG A 63 -9.66 0.38 27.92
CA ARG A 63 -9.90 0.79 29.33
C ARG A 63 -11.34 1.27 29.50
N ALA A 64 -11.79 1.29 30.75
CA ALA A 64 -13.15 1.46 31.25
C ALA A 64 -13.98 2.69 30.78
N ASP A 65 -13.50 3.45 29.78
CA ASP A 65 -14.09 4.69 29.25
C ASP A 65 -14.70 4.57 27.83
N ASP A 66 -14.69 3.39 27.21
CA ASP A 66 -15.23 3.20 25.85
C ASP A 66 -16.71 3.59 25.74
N GLY A 67 -17.51 3.34 26.78
CA GLY A 67 -18.91 3.75 26.83
C GLY A 67 -19.10 5.27 26.89
N ALA A 68 -18.23 5.99 27.59
CA ALA A 68 -18.30 7.45 27.71
C ALA A 68 -17.85 8.15 26.43
N LEU A 69 -16.77 7.66 25.81
CA LEU A 69 -16.28 8.16 24.52
C LEU A 69 -17.30 7.89 23.41
N LYS A 70 -17.91 6.70 23.40
CA LYS A 70 -18.98 6.35 22.47
C LYS A 70 -20.22 7.23 22.66
N ALA A 71 -20.62 7.48 23.91
CA ALA A 71 -21.74 8.37 24.21
C ALA A 71 -21.46 9.82 23.77
N ALA A 72 -20.24 10.31 24.01
CA ALA A 72 -19.82 11.64 23.56
C ALA A 72 -19.80 11.76 22.03
N ALA A 73 -19.32 10.73 21.33
CA ALA A 73 -19.33 10.70 19.87
C ALA A 73 -20.75 10.62 19.30
N GLN A 74 -21.62 9.80 19.88
CA GLN A 74 -23.03 9.71 19.48
C GLN A 74 -23.75 11.05 19.71
N GLN A 75 -23.57 11.65 20.88
CA GLN A 75 -24.15 12.96 21.19
C GLN A 75 -23.68 14.03 20.19
N LEU A 76 -22.38 14.08 19.89
CA LEU A 76 -21.83 15.06 18.96
C LEU A 76 -22.33 14.84 17.52
N VAL A 77 -22.47 13.57 17.10
CA VAL A 77 -23.05 13.22 15.79
C VAL A 77 -24.51 13.67 15.71
N ASP A 78 -25.30 13.43 16.75
CA ASP A 78 -26.71 13.84 16.81
C ASP A 78 -26.84 15.37 16.82
N GLU A 79 -25.96 16.08 17.54
CA GLU A 79 -25.86 17.55 17.51
C GLU A 79 -25.56 18.04 16.09
N ILE A 80 -24.52 17.52 15.42
CA ILE A 80 -24.16 17.94 14.06
C ILE A 80 -25.29 17.70 13.07
N LEU A 81 -25.99 16.57 13.19
CA LEU A 81 -27.08 16.20 12.28
C LEU A 81 -28.38 16.97 12.56
N THR A 82 -28.54 17.59 13.73
CA THR A 82 -29.69 18.43 14.06
C THR A 82 -29.50 19.89 13.65
N PHE A 83 -28.26 20.34 13.49
CA PHE A 83 -27.98 21.66 12.93
C PHE A 83 -28.32 21.70 11.43
N GLY A 84 -28.97 22.78 10.98
CA GLY A 84 -29.25 23.00 9.56
C GLY A 84 -27.97 23.19 8.74
N GLU A 85 -28.05 23.00 7.42
CA GLU A 85 -26.90 22.99 6.49
C GLU A 85 -26.06 24.28 6.43
N THR A 86 -26.50 25.34 7.12
CA THR A 86 -25.88 26.66 7.13
C THR A 86 -25.36 27.11 8.50
N SER A 87 -25.57 26.33 9.56
CA SER A 87 -25.16 26.67 10.94
C SER A 87 -23.71 26.26 11.22
N TYR A 88 -22.76 26.83 10.47
CA TYR A 88 -21.35 26.40 10.51
C TYR A 88 -20.69 26.63 11.88
N ASP A 89 -21.07 27.71 12.57
CA ASP A 89 -20.64 28.00 13.95
C ASP A 89 -21.09 26.92 14.93
N ASP A 90 -22.35 26.53 14.87
CA ASP A 90 -22.92 25.52 15.76
C ASP A 90 -22.38 24.12 15.46
N ILE A 91 -22.22 23.79 14.17
CA ILE A 91 -21.61 22.53 13.72
C ILE A 91 -20.17 22.41 14.25
N LEU A 92 -19.39 23.49 14.22
CA LEU A 92 -18.05 23.54 14.80
C LEU A 92 -18.06 23.87 16.30
N GLY A 93 -19.20 24.17 16.94
CA GLY A 93 -19.28 24.55 18.35
C GLY A 93 -18.45 25.78 18.72
N VAL A 94 -18.37 26.75 17.82
CA VAL A 94 -17.61 28.00 17.99
C VAL A 94 -18.54 29.21 17.94
N LYS A 95 -18.07 30.35 18.43
CA LYS A 95 -18.82 31.61 18.33
C LYS A 95 -18.47 32.31 17.02
N ASN A 96 -19.36 33.20 16.57
CA ASN A 96 -19.14 34.01 15.36
C ASN A 96 -17.84 34.83 15.39
N ASP A 97 -17.37 35.20 16.58
CA ASP A 97 -16.16 35.99 16.84
C ASP A 97 -14.97 35.15 17.31
N SER A 98 -15.08 33.81 17.26
CA SER A 98 -13.98 32.92 17.63
C SER A 98 -12.76 33.13 16.74
N SER A 99 -11.57 33.03 17.35
CA SER A 99 -10.31 33.19 16.62
C SER A 99 -10.08 32.03 15.64
N PRO A 100 -9.28 32.21 14.58
CA PRO A 100 -8.91 31.11 13.68
C PRO A 100 -8.32 29.89 14.40
N GLU A 101 -7.55 30.11 15.47
CA GLU A 101 -6.99 29.06 16.31
C GLU A 101 -8.07 28.32 17.11
N GLU A 102 -9.08 29.03 17.62
CA GLU A 102 -10.22 28.41 18.30
C GLU A 102 -11.07 27.58 17.33
N VAL A 103 -11.30 28.09 16.12
CA VAL A 103 -11.97 27.39 15.03
C VAL A 103 -11.23 26.11 14.66
N LEU A 104 -9.91 26.19 14.46
CA LEU A 104 -9.07 25.04 14.14
C LEU A 104 -9.05 24.01 15.27
N ARG A 105 -8.91 24.46 16.52
CA ARG A 105 -8.96 23.58 17.69
C ARG A 105 -10.31 22.87 17.79
N SER A 106 -11.41 23.58 17.54
CA SER A 106 -12.74 22.97 17.60
C SER A 106 -12.99 21.96 16.48
N TRP A 107 -12.52 22.25 15.26
CA TRP A 107 -12.51 21.28 14.17
C TRP A 107 -11.75 20.00 14.53
N ARG A 108 -10.52 20.14 15.05
CA ARG A 108 -9.71 19.01 15.50
C ARG A 108 -10.40 18.24 16.61
N LEU A 109 -10.89 18.91 17.65
CA LEU A 109 -11.60 18.27 18.75
C LEU A 109 -12.80 17.46 18.24
N ARG A 110 -13.73 18.11 17.52
CA ARG A 110 -14.95 17.47 17.05
C ARG A 110 -14.69 16.36 16.04
N GLY A 111 -13.79 16.61 15.09
CA GLY A 111 -13.44 15.62 14.09
C GLY A 111 -12.72 14.42 14.70
N CYS A 112 -11.81 14.63 15.65
CA CYS A 112 -11.17 13.55 16.41
C CYS A 112 -12.15 12.77 17.29
N THR A 113 -13.22 13.40 17.80
CA THR A 113 -14.26 12.70 18.54
C THR A 113 -15.04 11.72 17.65
N ILE A 114 -15.30 12.07 16.39
CA ILE A 114 -16.15 11.28 15.47
C ILE A 114 -15.34 10.28 14.64
N ARG A 115 -14.14 10.68 14.20
CA ARG A 115 -13.30 9.95 13.25
C ARG A 115 -13.09 8.46 13.58
N PRO A 116 -12.81 8.05 14.83
CA PRO A 116 -12.63 6.63 15.18
C PRO A 116 -13.84 5.76 14.82
N TYR A 117 -15.05 6.32 14.88
CA TYR A 117 -16.29 5.60 14.67
C TYR A 117 -16.69 5.46 13.20
N LEU A 118 -15.95 6.07 12.26
CA LEU A 118 -16.16 5.88 10.82
C LEU A 118 -15.74 4.49 10.34
N SER A 119 -14.76 3.89 11.02
CA SER A 119 -14.17 2.59 10.65
C SER A 119 -14.31 1.53 11.74
N HIS A 120 -14.51 1.93 13.01
CA HIS A 120 -14.48 1.00 14.16
C HIS A 120 -15.70 1.11 15.09
N GLY A 121 -16.80 1.73 14.66
CA GLY A 121 -18.06 1.80 15.42
C GLY A 121 -19.05 0.67 15.13
N GLU A 122 -20.05 0.49 16.00
CA GLU A 122 -21.24 -0.31 15.70
C GLU A 122 -22.00 0.29 14.50
N ALA A 123 -22.66 -0.57 13.69
CA ALA A 123 -23.26 -0.16 12.43
C ALA A 123 -24.15 1.11 12.49
N PRO A 124 -25.00 1.34 13.51
CA PRO A 124 -25.83 2.56 13.59
C PRO A 124 -25.01 3.84 13.82
N LEU A 125 -24.03 3.80 14.73
CA LEU A 125 -23.16 4.93 15.03
C LEU A 125 -22.19 5.18 13.87
N GLN A 126 -21.68 4.12 13.23
CA GLN A 126 -20.82 4.23 12.06
C GLN A 126 -21.53 4.92 10.89
N GLN A 127 -22.79 4.56 10.62
CA GLN A 127 -23.58 5.18 9.57
C GLN A 127 -23.87 6.66 9.88
N SER A 128 -24.19 6.98 11.14
CA SER A 128 -24.48 8.35 11.57
C SER A 128 -23.22 9.22 11.57
N ALA A 129 -22.08 8.67 12.00
CA ALA A 129 -20.77 9.30 11.92
C ALA A 129 -20.37 9.56 10.46
N ARG A 130 -20.56 8.58 9.56
CA ARG A 130 -20.35 8.76 8.12
C ARG A 130 -21.24 9.85 7.57
N LYS A 131 -22.52 9.90 7.98
CA LYS A 131 -23.41 10.97 7.56
C LYS A 131 -22.94 12.33 8.03
N ALA A 132 -22.59 12.51 9.31
CA ALA A 132 -22.14 13.78 9.88
C ALA A 132 -20.78 14.26 9.33
N PHE A 133 -19.87 13.32 9.03
CA PHE A 133 -18.49 13.64 8.64
C PHE A 133 -18.26 13.59 7.13
N ILE A 134 -18.81 12.59 6.44
CA ILE A 134 -18.57 12.28 5.02
C ILE A 134 -19.80 12.61 4.16
N ASP A 135 -20.97 12.01 4.40
CA ASP A 135 -22.07 12.03 3.42
C ASP A 135 -22.84 13.36 3.37
N SER A 136 -22.99 14.05 4.51
CA SER A 136 -23.52 15.43 4.52
C SER A 136 -22.42 16.46 4.29
N GLU A 137 -21.15 16.04 4.40
CA GLU A 137 -20.00 16.91 4.64
C GLU A 137 -20.26 17.98 5.72
N ALA A 138 -21.21 17.85 6.65
CA ALA A 138 -21.62 18.97 7.49
C ALA A 138 -20.44 19.58 8.25
N LEU A 139 -19.63 18.73 8.90
CA LEU A 139 -18.44 19.16 9.63
C LEU A 139 -17.33 19.67 8.68
N MET A 140 -17.06 18.97 7.57
CA MET A 140 -16.04 19.38 6.59
C MET A 140 -16.40 20.69 5.87
N ARG A 141 -17.67 20.86 5.52
CA ARG A 141 -18.24 22.05 4.90
C ARG A 141 -18.19 23.22 5.88
N ALA A 142 -18.53 23.01 7.16
CA ALA A 142 -18.39 24.02 8.18
C ALA A 142 -16.93 24.46 8.35
N ALA A 143 -15.99 23.51 8.39
CA ALA A 143 -14.56 23.80 8.41
C ALA A 143 -14.10 24.65 7.21
N ARG A 144 -14.47 24.26 5.98
CA ARG A 144 -14.19 25.03 4.76
C ARG A 144 -14.80 26.44 4.82
N LYS A 145 -16.03 26.57 5.31
CA LYS A 145 -16.74 27.85 5.41
C LYS A 145 -16.18 28.77 6.49
N LYS A 146 -15.54 28.22 7.52
CA LYS A 146 -14.78 28.97 8.53
C LYS A 146 -13.30 29.12 8.19
N SER A 147 -12.96 28.98 6.90
CA SER A 147 -11.61 29.24 6.39
C SER A 147 -10.53 28.36 7.02
N ILE A 148 -10.88 27.17 7.53
CA ILE A 148 -9.89 26.17 7.91
C ILE A 148 -9.19 25.72 6.62
N ARG A 149 -7.86 25.73 6.63
CA ARG A 149 -7.09 25.37 5.44
C ARG A 149 -7.35 23.91 5.12
N GLU A 150 -7.43 23.57 3.83
CA GLU A 150 -7.73 22.21 3.39
C GLU A 150 -6.73 21.19 3.96
N ARG A 151 -5.47 21.58 4.19
CA ARG A 151 -4.48 20.76 4.89
C ARG A 151 -4.91 20.38 6.32
N ASP A 152 -5.38 21.36 7.09
CA ASP A 152 -5.79 21.13 8.48
C ASP A 152 -7.10 20.31 8.54
N ILE A 153 -7.90 20.39 7.48
CA ILE A 153 -9.03 19.48 7.26
C ILE A 153 -8.52 18.06 7.01
N TYR A 154 -7.59 17.88 6.08
CA TYR A 154 -7.01 16.56 5.81
C TYR A 154 -6.26 15.98 7.00
N GLU A 155 -5.64 16.79 7.87
CA GLU A 155 -4.99 16.31 9.11
C GLU A 155 -5.97 15.49 9.98
N VAL A 156 -7.22 15.93 10.08
CA VAL A 156 -8.27 15.26 10.88
C VAL A 156 -8.97 14.15 10.09
N VAL A 157 -9.15 14.33 8.77
CA VAL A 157 -9.70 13.28 7.88
C VAL A 157 -8.77 12.08 7.78
N GLU A 158 -7.46 12.30 7.77
CA GLU A 158 -6.44 11.24 7.74
C GLU A 158 -6.03 10.79 9.15
N TRP A 159 -6.60 11.39 10.19
CA TRP A 159 -6.26 11.04 11.57
C TRP A 159 -6.75 9.64 11.96
N GLU A 160 -5.88 8.89 12.62
CA GLU A 160 -6.10 7.48 12.99
C GLU A 160 -6.28 7.25 14.49
N GLY A 161 -6.37 8.31 15.31
CA GLY A 161 -6.61 8.18 16.75
C GLY A 161 -5.37 7.94 17.62
N LEU A 162 -4.17 8.01 17.04
CA LEU A 162 -2.92 7.60 17.70
C LEU A 162 -2.16 8.74 18.41
N VAL A 163 -2.52 9.99 18.13
CA VAL A 163 -1.89 11.19 18.71
C VAL A 163 -2.98 12.24 18.98
N ASP A 164 -3.00 12.86 20.15
CA ASP A 164 -3.92 13.97 20.42
C ASP A 164 -3.51 15.21 19.59
N LEU A 165 -4.30 15.52 18.55
CA LEU A 165 -4.11 16.71 17.71
C LEU A 165 -4.31 18.02 18.49
N ASN A 166 -4.82 18.00 19.72
CA ASN A 166 -4.97 19.19 20.55
C ASN A 166 -3.79 19.44 21.49
N ALA A 167 -2.90 18.47 21.69
CA ALA A 167 -1.81 18.53 22.67
C ALA A 167 -0.48 19.10 22.13
N LEU A 168 -0.38 19.40 20.83
CA LEU A 168 0.89 19.84 20.21
C LEU A 168 0.86 21.35 19.90
N PRO A 169 1.91 22.11 20.24
CA PRO A 169 1.92 23.56 20.04
C PRO A 169 1.84 23.93 18.55
N ASP A 170 0.83 24.73 18.20
CA ASP A 170 0.67 25.38 16.90
C ASP A 170 1.54 26.63 16.86
N ASN A 171 2.80 26.54 16.43
CA ASN A 171 3.53 27.77 16.08
C ASN A 171 4.70 27.54 15.12
N ASP A 172 4.53 27.93 13.86
CA ASP A 172 5.62 28.53 13.07
C ASP A 172 5.18 29.38 11.86
N GLY A 173 3.88 29.68 11.69
CA GLY A 173 3.40 30.80 10.86
C GLY A 173 3.84 30.85 9.39
N THR A 174 4.46 29.79 8.86
CA THR A 174 5.01 29.79 7.49
C THR A 174 4.09 28.98 6.57
N PRO A 175 3.45 29.61 5.56
CA PRO A 175 2.74 28.87 4.54
C PRO A 175 3.75 28.15 3.64
N PRO A 176 3.69 26.81 3.47
CA PRO A 176 4.57 26.13 2.55
C PRO A 176 4.04 26.30 1.13
N THR A 177 4.86 26.89 0.27
CA THR A 177 4.74 26.81 -1.19
C THR A 177 4.64 25.34 -1.62
N GLU A 178 3.88 25.04 -2.67
CA GLU A 178 3.81 23.72 -3.33
C GLU A 178 5.15 23.35 -4.01
N ALA A 179 6.22 23.29 -3.21
CA ALA A 179 7.49 22.73 -3.63
C ALA A 179 7.36 21.19 -3.63
N SER A 180 8.09 20.55 -4.54
CA SER A 180 8.19 19.09 -4.61
C SER A 180 8.40 18.51 -3.21
N VAL A 181 7.68 17.42 -2.89
CA VAL A 181 7.86 16.74 -1.61
C VAL A 181 9.33 16.34 -1.53
N LYS A 182 10.01 16.78 -0.47
CA LYS A 182 11.43 16.47 -0.27
C LYS A 182 11.63 14.96 -0.34
N GLU A 183 12.74 14.52 -0.94
CA GLU A 183 13.12 13.11 -0.93
C GLU A 183 13.18 12.56 0.51
N PRO A 184 12.63 11.36 0.76
CA PRO A 184 12.67 10.73 2.06
C PRO A 184 14.10 10.28 2.40
N PRO A 185 14.54 10.43 3.66
CA PRO A 185 15.83 9.91 4.10
C PRO A 185 15.84 8.38 4.02
N GLN A 186 17.04 7.79 4.09
CA GLN A 186 17.26 6.36 3.85
C GLN A 186 16.45 5.47 4.80
N GLU A 187 16.26 5.89 6.05
CA GLU A 187 15.49 5.18 7.07
C GLU A 187 14.01 5.09 6.73
N ILE A 188 13.43 6.18 6.22
CA ILE A 188 12.04 6.20 5.74
C ILE A 188 11.91 5.32 4.50
N ASN A 189 12.90 5.39 3.59
CA ASN A 189 12.97 4.50 2.44
C ASN A 189 13.04 3.01 2.81
N HIS A 190 13.69 2.68 3.93
CA HIS A 190 13.73 1.32 4.47
C HIS A 190 12.38 0.91 5.07
N VAL A 191 11.63 1.83 5.67
CA VAL A 191 10.23 1.56 6.08
C VAL A 191 9.37 1.28 4.85
N TYR A 192 9.51 2.05 3.76
CA TYR A 192 8.80 1.77 2.52
C TYR A 192 9.15 0.39 1.92
N GLU A 193 10.40 -0.04 1.99
CA GLU A 193 10.79 -1.40 1.58
C GLU A 193 10.03 -2.46 2.39
N LYS A 194 9.99 -2.32 3.72
CA LYS A 194 9.27 -3.24 4.61
C LYS A 194 7.76 -3.22 4.37
N ALA A 195 7.19 -2.04 4.14
CA ALA A 195 5.77 -1.86 3.87
C ALA A 195 5.35 -2.40 2.49
N THR A 196 6.28 -2.71 1.58
CA THR A 196 5.94 -3.15 0.23
C THR A 196 5.13 -4.44 0.22
N THR A 197 5.44 -5.40 1.09
CA THR A 197 4.65 -6.63 1.21
C THR A 197 3.21 -6.35 1.64
N ASP A 198 3.03 -5.45 2.61
CA ASP A 198 1.69 -5.05 3.07
C ASP A 198 0.93 -4.23 2.02
N MET A 199 1.62 -3.36 1.27
CA MET A 199 1.02 -2.63 0.15
C MET A 199 0.58 -3.56 -0.98
N VAL A 200 1.32 -4.64 -1.24
CA VAL A 200 0.92 -5.68 -2.20
C VAL A 200 -0.29 -6.46 -1.70
N ALA A 201 -0.32 -6.82 -0.41
CA ALA A 201 -1.50 -7.43 0.20
C ALA A 201 -2.71 -6.50 0.13
N LEU A 202 -2.53 -5.19 0.34
CA LEU A 202 -3.59 -4.19 0.21
C LEU A 202 -4.10 -4.07 -1.23
N LYS A 203 -3.23 -4.17 -2.23
CA LYS A 203 -3.64 -4.21 -3.65
C LYS A 203 -4.59 -5.36 -3.94
N LEU A 204 -4.25 -6.54 -3.43
CA LEU A 204 -5.03 -7.76 -3.64
C LEU A 204 -6.31 -7.78 -2.79
N ASN A 205 -6.27 -7.22 -1.58
CA ASN A 205 -7.43 -7.10 -0.70
C ASN A 205 -7.49 -5.71 -0.05
N PRO A 206 -8.10 -4.70 -0.72
CA PRO A 206 -8.12 -3.32 -0.23
C PRO A 206 -8.89 -3.12 1.09
N GLN A 207 -9.69 -4.11 1.50
CA GLN A 207 -10.51 -4.08 2.71
C GLN A 207 -9.91 -4.93 3.85
N ASP A 208 -8.70 -5.46 3.68
CA ASP A 208 -8.03 -6.25 4.72
C ASP A 208 -7.65 -5.37 5.93
N VAL A 209 -8.36 -5.58 7.04
CA VAL A 209 -8.19 -4.82 8.29
C VAL A 209 -6.81 -5.07 8.92
N GLU A 210 -6.28 -6.30 8.82
CA GLU A 210 -4.97 -6.63 9.40
C GLU A 210 -3.83 -6.03 8.59
N VAL A 211 -3.95 -6.00 7.26
CA VAL A 211 -3.01 -5.29 6.40
C VAL A 211 -2.97 -3.80 6.73
N ARG A 212 -4.15 -3.16 6.88
CA ARG A 212 -4.23 -1.75 7.28
C ARG A 212 -3.55 -1.50 8.63
N LYS A 213 -3.79 -2.34 9.65
CA LYS A 213 -3.10 -2.25 10.95
C LYS A 213 -1.58 -2.33 10.83
N ARG A 214 -1.05 -3.21 9.97
CA ARG A 214 0.39 -3.31 9.73
C ARG A 214 0.94 -2.08 8.99
N LEU A 215 0.22 -1.54 8.01
CA LEU A 215 0.56 -0.27 7.36
C LEU A 215 0.58 0.91 8.34
N ASN A 216 -0.36 0.96 9.29
CA ASN A 216 -0.34 1.98 10.35
C ASN A 216 0.88 1.82 11.25
N THR A 217 1.32 0.59 11.51
CA THR A 217 2.56 0.32 12.26
C THR A 217 3.78 0.90 11.54
N HIS A 218 3.84 0.79 10.20
CA HIS A 218 4.88 1.45 9.40
C HIS A 218 4.77 2.99 9.46
N ASN A 219 3.56 3.54 9.39
CA ASN A 219 3.33 4.98 9.54
C ASN A 219 3.78 5.51 10.91
N LEU A 220 3.54 4.76 12.00
CA LEU A 220 4.05 5.11 13.33
C LEU A 220 5.59 5.12 13.37
N ALA A 221 6.23 4.15 12.71
CA ALA A 221 7.70 4.13 12.61
C ALA A 221 8.25 5.35 11.85
N ILE A 222 7.56 5.78 10.78
CA ILE A 222 7.88 7.00 10.02
C ILE A 222 7.75 8.23 10.91
N MET A 223 6.63 8.38 11.63
CA MET A 223 6.40 9.52 12.54
C MET A 223 7.44 9.59 13.65
N GLU A 224 7.78 8.46 14.26
CA GLU A 224 8.82 8.39 15.30
C GLU A 224 10.20 8.77 14.75
N HIS A 225 10.51 8.36 13.52
CA HIS A 225 11.75 8.77 12.86
C HIS A 225 11.77 10.28 12.55
N ASN A 226 10.66 10.83 12.04
CA ASN A 226 10.50 12.27 11.82
C ASN A 226 10.70 13.06 13.11
N LYS A 227 10.12 12.58 14.22
CA LYS A 227 10.30 13.18 15.54
C LYS A 227 11.78 13.19 15.97
N LYS A 228 12.51 12.08 15.78
CA LYS A 228 13.95 11.99 16.07
C LYS A 228 14.81 12.94 15.24
N MET A 229 14.39 13.25 14.02
CA MET A 229 15.02 14.25 13.16
C MET A 229 14.72 15.70 13.58
N GLY A 230 13.99 15.92 14.68
CA GLY A 230 13.61 17.25 15.13
C GLY A 230 12.57 17.91 14.21
N LYS A 231 11.82 17.12 13.43
CA LYS A 231 10.70 17.65 12.64
C LYS A 231 9.66 18.24 13.57
N ILE A 232 9.22 19.44 13.22
CA ILE A 232 8.11 20.12 13.88
C ILE A 232 6.79 19.41 13.55
N ARG A 233 5.75 19.73 14.33
CA ARG A 233 4.43 19.08 14.26
C ARG A 233 3.92 18.84 12.83
N ARG A 234 3.91 19.87 11.98
CA ARG A 234 3.39 19.81 10.61
C ARG A 234 4.16 18.82 9.71
N ASP A 235 5.42 18.58 10.02
CA ASP A 235 6.31 17.72 9.23
C ASP A 235 6.41 16.30 9.82
N LEU A 236 5.73 15.99 10.93
CA LEU A 236 5.71 14.64 11.50
C LEU A 236 5.00 13.64 10.59
N TYR A 237 4.01 14.11 9.84
CA TYR A 237 3.27 13.34 8.85
C TYR A 237 3.93 13.36 7.47
N GLN A 238 5.10 14.00 7.35
CA GLN A 238 5.85 13.95 6.11
C GLN A 238 6.21 12.49 5.81
N TRP A 239 5.99 12.05 4.58
CA TRP A 239 6.31 10.70 4.11
C TRP A 239 5.49 9.55 4.70
N ILE A 240 4.38 9.81 5.40
CA ILE A 240 3.46 8.71 5.75
C ILE A 240 2.94 8.04 4.48
N ILE A 241 2.62 6.76 4.59
CA ILE A 241 2.02 5.95 3.52
C ILE A 241 0.51 6.24 3.52
N PRO A 242 -0.03 6.92 2.49
CA PRO A 242 -1.43 7.32 2.43
C PRO A 242 -2.28 6.15 1.91
N PHE A 243 -2.41 5.07 2.68
CA PHE A 243 -3.17 3.90 2.22
C PHE A 243 -4.67 4.20 2.00
N GLU A 244 -5.22 5.27 2.59
CA GLU A 244 -6.58 5.76 2.28
C GLU A 244 -6.70 6.41 0.90
N PHE A 245 -5.59 6.88 0.32
CA PHE A 245 -5.55 7.22 -1.10
C PHE A 245 -5.49 5.94 -1.94
N PHE A 246 -4.55 5.03 -1.62
CA PHE A 246 -4.30 3.84 -2.45
C PHE A 246 -5.46 2.84 -2.45
N SER A 247 -6.10 2.58 -1.31
CA SER A 247 -7.13 1.56 -1.16
C SER A 247 -8.35 1.78 -2.07
N PRO A 248 -8.96 2.98 -2.15
CA PRO A 248 -10.00 3.27 -3.13
C PRO A 248 -9.55 3.05 -4.58
N GLN A 249 -8.33 3.46 -4.95
CA GLN A 249 -7.82 3.26 -6.30
C GLN A 249 -7.66 1.77 -6.64
N TYR A 250 -7.10 0.98 -5.72
CA TYR A 250 -6.96 -0.46 -5.90
C TYR A 250 -8.30 -1.17 -6.00
N MET A 251 -9.27 -0.78 -5.18
CA MET A 251 -10.63 -1.33 -5.25
C MET A 251 -11.29 -1.03 -6.61
N GLU A 252 -11.09 0.17 -7.13
CA GLU A 252 -11.68 0.63 -8.39
C GLU A 252 -10.98 0.01 -9.61
N ALA A 253 -9.67 -0.22 -9.51
CA ALA A 253 -8.89 -1.00 -10.48
C ALA A 253 -9.32 -2.47 -10.48
N ALA A 254 -9.48 -3.11 -9.32
CA ALA A 254 -9.91 -4.50 -9.18
C ALA A 254 -11.25 -4.77 -9.89
N LYS A 255 -12.23 -3.87 -9.74
CA LYS A 255 -13.53 -3.97 -10.44
C LYS A 255 -13.38 -3.96 -11.97
N ARG A 256 -12.50 -3.10 -12.49
CA ARG A 256 -12.26 -2.96 -13.94
C ARG A 256 -11.49 -4.14 -14.49
N TYR A 257 -10.46 -4.58 -13.80
CA TYR A 257 -9.71 -5.78 -14.17
C TYR A 257 -10.61 -7.01 -14.26
N LYS A 258 -11.55 -7.18 -13.33
CA LYS A 258 -12.58 -8.23 -13.43
C LYS A 258 -13.40 -8.13 -14.71
N SER A 259 -13.69 -6.92 -15.18
CA SER A 259 -14.40 -6.72 -16.47
C SER A 259 -13.52 -7.11 -17.67
N LEU A 260 -12.20 -6.90 -17.59
CA LEU A 260 -11.26 -7.35 -18.62
C LEU A 260 -11.05 -8.87 -18.61
N ASP A 261 -11.24 -9.56 -17.49
CA ASP A 261 -11.22 -11.02 -17.46
C ASP A 261 -12.33 -11.63 -18.32
N ASP A 262 -13.51 -10.98 -18.36
CA ASP A 262 -14.65 -11.38 -19.19
C ASP A 262 -14.53 -10.87 -20.63
N LYS A 263 -14.03 -9.64 -20.83
CA LYS A 263 -13.88 -8.98 -22.14
C LYS A 263 -12.49 -8.36 -22.30
N PRO A 264 -11.47 -9.15 -22.70
CA PRO A 264 -10.08 -8.68 -22.75
C PRO A 264 -9.79 -7.56 -23.76
N ALA A 265 -10.70 -7.32 -24.71
CA ALA A 265 -10.58 -6.29 -25.76
C ALA A 265 -11.47 -5.06 -25.49
N ASP A 266 -12.01 -4.89 -24.27
CA ASP A 266 -12.83 -3.73 -23.92
C ASP A 266 -11.97 -2.46 -23.81
N GLU A 267 -11.92 -1.68 -24.89
CA GLU A 267 -11.14 -0.45 -24.97
C GLU A 267 -11.57 0.63 -23.98
N VAL A 268 -12.85 0.65 -23.58
CA VAL A 268 -13.37 1.65 -22.64
C VAL A 268 -12.81 1.35 -21.25
N VAL A 269 -12.96 0.10 -20.80
CA VAL A 269 -12.42 -0.36 -19.52
C VAL A 269 -10.89 -0.21 -19.50
N ALA A 270 -10.22 -0.53 -20.59
CA ALA A 270 -8.77 -0.37 -20.71
C ALA A 270 -8.33 1.09 -20.48
N LYS A 271 -8.96 2.05 -21.14
CA LYS A 271 -8.67 3.49 -20.96
C LYS A 271 -8.93 3.96 -19.54
N GLU A 272 -9.96 3.43 -18.87
CA GLU A 272 -10.24 3.80 -17.48
C GLU A 272 -9.19 3.25 -16.49
N ILE A 273 -8.68 2.03 -16.72
CA ILE A 273 -7.55 1.48 -15.95
C ILE A 273 -6.30 2.34 -16.14
N ASP A 274 -5.99 2.72 -17.37
CA ASP A 274 -4.79 3.53 -17.65
C ASP A 274 -4.88 4.91 -16.98
N LYS A 275 -6.07 5.54 -16.93
CA LYS A 275 -6.30 6.76 -16.15
C LYS A 275 -6.10 6.56 -14.64
N LEU A 276 -6.63 5.47 -14.07
CA LEU A 276 -6.39 5.15 -12.66
C LEU A 276 -4.90 4.96 -12.38
N LYS A 277 -4.20 4.30 -13.30
CA LYS A 277 -2.76 4.08 -13.22
C LYS A 277 -2.00 5.41 -13.23
N GLU A 278 -2.33 6.33 -14.12
CA GLU A 278 -1.73 7.67 -14.16
C GLU A 278 -1.89 8.41 -12.83
N VAL A 279 -3.08 8.36 -12.21
CA VAL A 279 -3.34 8.99 -10.90
C VAL A 279 -2.49 8.36 -9.80
N VAL A 280 -2.37 7.03 -9.78
CA VAL A 280 -1.54 6.30 -8.81
C VAL A 280 -0.05 6.58 -9.04
N ASP A 281 0.43 6.51 -10.27
CA ASP A 281 1.83 6.75 -10.64
C ASP A 281 2.24 8.21 -10.35
N ALA A 282 1.38 9.18 -10.64
CA ALA A 282 1.62 10.57 -10.29
C ALA A 282 1.80 10.76 -8.78
N LYS A 283 0.98 10.08 -7.96
CA LYS A 283 1.14 10.10 -6.49
C LYS A 283 2.46 9.45 -6.06
N ILE A 284 2.81 8.31 -6.66
CA ILE A 284 4.04 7.59 -6.36
C ILE A 284 5.27 8.45 -6.67
N MET A 285 5.33 9.05 -7.86
CA MET A 285 6.44 9.90 -8.28
C MET A 285 6.54 11.16 -7.41
N THR A 286 5.42 11.84 -7.18
CA THR A 286 5.40 13.12 -6.44
C THR A 286 5.84 12.96 -4.99
N HIS A 287 5.56 11.80 -4.37
CA HIS A 287 5.85 11.53 -2.96
C HIS A 287 6.99 10.54 -2.73
N HIS A 288 7.72 10.15 -3.79
CA HIS A 288 8.85 9.22 -3.73
C HIS A 288 8.50 7.85 -3.13
N PHE A 289 7.29 7.36 -3.40
CA PHE A 289 6.88 6.02 -2.98
C PHE A 289 7.52 4.95 -3.88
N LYS A 290 7.42 3.68 -3.50
CA LYS A 290 7.98 2.60 -4.31
C LYS A 290 7.12 2.36 -5.55
N GLN A 291 7.75 2.28 -6.72
CA GLN A 291 7.07 1.98 -8.00
C GLN A 291 6.32 0.64 -7.97
N SER A 292 6.79 -0.31 -7.15
CA SER A 292 6.11 -1.58 -6.88
C SER A 292 4.72 -1.42 -6.27
N TRP A 293 4.33 -0.24 -5.79
CA TRP A 293 2.98 0.04 -5.28
C TRP A 293 2.01 0.45 -6.39
N SER A 294 2.49 0.66 -7.61
CA SER A 294 1.63 0.94 -8.76
C SER A 294 0.71 -0.23 -9.10
N ILE A 295 -0.26 0.05 -9.98
CA ILE A 295 -1.11 -0.92 -10.66
C ILE A 295 -0.62 -1.14 -12.10
N PRO A 296 -0.83 -2.34 -12.69
CA PRO A 296 -0.46 -2.61 -14.08
C PRO A 296 -1.32 -1.81 -15.07
N SER A 297 -0.82 -1.56 -16.29
CA SER A 297 -1.69 -1.06 -17.37
C SER A 297 -2.71 -2.13 -17.75
N ALA A 298 -3.76 -1.72 -18.49
CA ALA A 298 -4.75 -2.68 -18.99
C ALA A 298 -4.10 -3.79 -19.84
N SER A 299 -3.18 -3.40 -20.74
CA SER A 299 -2.43 -4.34 -21.59
C SER A 299 -1.58 -5.31 -20.77
N ALA A 300 -0.80 -4.79 -19.80
CA ALA A 300 0.04 -5.62 -18.94
C ALA A 300 -0.77 -6.61 -18.11
N TYR A 301 -1.96 -6.20 -17.64
CA TYR A 301 -2.87 -7.09 -16.93
C TYR A 301 -3.43 -8.21 -17.82
N VAL A 302 -3.85 -7.90 -19.04
CA VAL A 302 -4.36 -8.90 -19.98
C VAL A 302 -3.26 -9.88 -20.39
N ASP A 303 -2.05 -9.39 -20.62
CA ASP A 303 -0.91 -10.23 -20.98
C ASP A 303 -0.48 -11.13 -19.82
N SER A 304 -0.49 -10.63 -18.58
CA SER A 304 -0.21 -11.46 -17.39
C SER A 304 -1.30 -12.52 -17.20
N SER A 305 -2.58 -12.19 -17.41
CA SER A 305 -3.70 -13.14 -17.35
C SER A 305 -3.55 -14.27 -18.38
N LYS A 306 -3.17 -13.94 -19.62
CA LYS A 306 -2.88 -14.95 -20.67
C LYS A 306 -1.71 -15.85 -20.29
N GLU A 307 -0.61 -15.28 -19.79
CA GLU A 307 0.57 -16.06 -19.40
C GLU A 307 0.28 -16.98 -18.21
N ILE A 308 -0.44 -16.48 -17.19
CA ILE A 308 -0.88 -17.28 -16.04
C ILE A 308 -1.76 -18.46 -16.50
N LYS A 309 -2.77 -18.21 -17.35
CA LYS A 309 -3.65 -19.27 -17.89
C LYS A 309 -2.86 -20.33 -18.66
N LYS A 310 -1.92 -19.91 -19.50
CA LYS A 310 -1.01 -20.81 -20.22
C LYS A 310 -0.21 -21.67 -19.25
N ILE A 311 0.48 -21.07 -18.28
CA ILE A 311 1.33 -21.81 -17.32
C ILE A 311 0.52 -22.80 -16.48
N MET A 312 -0.68 -22.40 -16.06
CA MET A 312 -1.58 -23.26 -15.30
C MET A 312 -2.12 -24.44 -16.12
N SER A 313 -2.24 -24.30 -17.45
CA SER A 313 -2.65 -25.36 -18.36
C SER A 313 -1.52 -26.30 -18.81
N CYS A 314 -0.26 -25.85 -18.73
CA CYS A 314 0.90 -26.64 -19.14
C CYS A 314 1.28 -27.72 -18.12
N VAL A 315 1.66 -28.90 -18.63
CA VAL A 315 1.99 -30.06 -17.79
C VAL A 315 3.46 -30.01 -17.40
N THR A 316 4.34 -29.62 -18.34
CA THR A 316 5.79 -29.65 -18.13
C THR A 316 6.38 -28.25 -17.90
N ALA A 317 7.54 -28.19 -17.23
CA ALA A 317 8.26 -26.94 -17.00
C ALA A 317 8.72 -26.27 -18.30
N TYR A 318 9.10 -27.06 -19.32
CA TYR A 318 9.55 -26.56 -20.62
C TYR A 318 8.41 -25.88 -21.40
N GLU A 319 7.21 -26.47 -21.37
CA GLU A 319 6.00 -25.86 -21.94
C GLU A 319 5.63 -24.55 -21.22
N ARG A 320 5.72 -24.53 -19.87
CA ARG A 320 5.47 -23.31 -19.07
C ARG A 320 6.43 -22.19 -19.46
N LEU A 321 7.70 -22.52 -19.68
CA LEU A 321 8.74 -21.58 -20.08
C LEU A 321 8.74 -21.28 -21.60
N ASN A 322 7.96 -22.01 -22.39
CA ASN A 322 7.96 -21.94 -23.86
C ASN A 322 9.35 -22.13 -24.49
N ILE A 323 10.08 -23.14 -24.01
CA ILE A 323 11.43 -23.49 -24.48
C ILE A 323 11.50 -24.98 -24.82
N SER A 324 12.53 -25.36 -25.58
CA SER A 324 12.81 -26.75 -25.89
C SER A 324 13.62 -27.43 -24.78
N THR A 325 13.59 -28.76 -24.72
CA THR A 325 14.32 -29.55 -23.69
C THR A 325 15.84 -29.47 -23.80
N ASP A 326 16.35 -29.21 -25.01
CA ASP A 326 17.76 -29.06 -25.36
C ASP A 326 18.27 -27.62 -25.25
N THR A 327 17.41 -26.69 -24.83
CA THR A 327 17.78 -25.28 -24.64
C THR A 327 18.86 -25.13 -23.57
N ASP A 328 19.82 -24.24 -23.81
CA ASP A 328 20.92 -23.97 -22.89
C ASP A 328 20.44 -23.26 -21.60
N GLU A 329 21.27 -23.30 -20.57
CA GLU A 329 20.92 -22.76 -19.25
C GLU A 329 20.70 -21.25 -19.24
N ALA A 330 21.45 -20.49 -20.06
CA ALA A 330 21.29 -19.04 -20.13
C ALA A 330 19.93 -18.67 -20.73
N THR A 331 19.51 -19.37 -21.78
CA THR A 331 18.20 -19.19 -22.39
C THR A 331 17.06 -19.62 -21.45
N LYS A 332 17.22 -20.69 -20.67
CA LYS A 332 16.27 -21.06 -19.59
C LYS A 332 16.11 -19.95 -18.56
N ILE A 333 17.22 -19.42 -18.06
CA ILE A 333 17.24 -18.34 -17.07
C ILE A 333 16.58 -17.08 -17.65
N ALA A 334 16.86 -16.74 -18.91
CA ALA A 334 16.23 -15.60 -19.58
C ALA A 334 14.72 -15.78 -19.73
N ALA A 335 14.25 -16.96 -20.15
CA ALA A 335 12.82 -17.28 -20.24
C ALA A 335 12.12 -17.19 -18.89
N PHE A 336 12.73 -17.76 -17.85
CA PHE A 336 12.25 -17.70 -16.48
C PHE A 336 12.13 -16.25 -15.98
N ARG A 337 13.17 -15.43 -16.15
CA ARG A 337 13.17 -14.01 -15.77
C ARG A 337 12.09 -13.21 -16.50
N SER A 338 11.91 -13.47 -17.80
CA SER A 338 10.89 -12.82 -18.63
C SER A 338 9.47 -13.15 -18.15
N ILE A 339 9.21 -14.37 -17.71
CA ILE A 339 7.91 -14.77 -17.18
C ILE A 339 7.69 -14.16 -15.78
N ILE A 340 8.68 -14.23 -14.89
CA ILE A 340 8.58 -13.65 -13.55
C ILE A 340 8.29 -12.16 -13.61
N SER A 341 8.96 -11.40 -14.48
CA SER A 341 8.75 -9.95 -14.55
C SER A 341 7.31 -9.56 -14.91
N ARG A 342 6.57 -10.43 -15.62
CA ARG A 342 5.17 -10.21 -16.02
C ARG A 342 4.16 -10.72 -14.99
N MET A 343 4.52 -11.77 -14.25
CA MET A 343 3.59 -12.47 -13.36
C MET A 343 3.91 -12.32 -11.87
N HIS A 344 4.98 -11.64 -11.50
CA HIS A 344 5.29 -11.47 -10.07
C HIS A 344 4.08 -10.86 -9.34
N PRO A 345 3.65 -11.36 -8.16
CA PRO A 345 2.41 -10.93 -7.51
C PRO A 345 2.38 -9.43 -7.22
N VAL A 346 3.57 -8.83 -7.07
CA VAL A 346 3.75 -7.37 -6.94
C VAL A 346 3.20 -6.61 -8.15
N PHE A 347 3.38 -7.12 -9.37
CA PHE A 347 3.07 -6.42 -10.61
C PHE A 347 1.79 -6.93 -11.29
N ALA A 348 1.44 -8.21 -11.09
CA ALA A 348 0.35 -8.86 -11.82
C ALA A 348 -1.05 -8.39 -11.39
N PHE A 349 -1.22 -7.91 -10.15
CA PHE A 349 -2.53 -7.56 -9.58
C PHE A 349 -3.53 -8.74 -9.63
N ARG A 350 -3.07 -9.97 -9.34
CA ARG A 350 -3.90 -11.18 -9.36
C ARG A 350 -3.53 -12.16 -8.25
N HIS A 351 -4.52 -12.87 -7.72
CA HIS A 351 -4.31 -13.88 -6.67
C HIS A 351 -3.75 -15.21 -7.20
N ASP A 352 -4.03 -15.55 -8.46
CA ASP A 352 -3.57 -16.79 -9.11
C ASP A 352 -2.10 -16.73 -9.57
N ALA A 353 -1.50 -15.55 -9.54
CA ALA A 353 -0.11 -15.31 -9.94
C ALA A 353 0.90 -16.08 -9.07
N ASP A 354 0.70 -16.11 -7.74
CA ASP A 354 1.57 -16.83 -6.80
C ASP A 354 1.55 -18.34 -7.06
N GLU A 355 0.35 -18.89 -7.29
CA GLU A 355 0.18 -20.31 -7.62
C GLU A 355 0.81 -20.66 -8.97
N ALA A 356 0.66 -19.80 -9.98
CA ALA A 356 1.31 -19.99 -11.27
C ALA A 356 2.84 -20.01 -11.14
N LEU A 357 3.42 -19.13 -10.32
CA LEU A 357 4.87 -19.10 -10.07
C LEU A 357 5.37 -20.36 -9.38
N LYS A 358 4.62 -20.89 -8.39
CA LYS A 358 4.95 -22.16 -7.74
C LYS A 358 5.01 -23.32 -8.73
N ARG A 359 4.27 -23.27 -9.83
CA ARG A 359 4.35 -24.29 -10.89
C ARG A 359 5.58 -24.17 -11.79
N ILE A 360 6.24 -23.02 -11.83
CA ILE A 360 7.47 -22.86 -12.61
C ILE A 360 8.68 -23.35 -11.82
N ILE A 361 8.68 -23.13 -10.50
CA ILE A 361 9.77 -23.57 -9.62
C ILE A 361 9.67 -25.09 -9.45
N PRO A 362 10.70 -25.88 -9.83
CA PRO A 362 10.67 -27.32 -9.60
C PRO A 362 10.57 -27.62 -8.10
N PRO A 363 9.82 -28.66 -7.69
CA PRO A 363 9.78 -29.05 -6.28
C PRO A 363 11.20 -29.35 -5.81
N PRO A 364 11.54 -29.07 -4.54
CA PRO A 364 12.85 -29.40 -4.01
C PRO A 364 13.13 -30.90 -4.22
N PRO A 365 14.37 -31.28 -4.56
CA PRO A 365 14.70 -32.69 -4.71
C PRO A 365 14.35 -33.44 -3.41
N PRO A 366 13.85 -34.68 -3.49
CA PRO A 366 13.57 -35.47 -2.31
C PRO A 366 14.86 -35.57 -1.46
N PRO A 367 14.74 -35.56 -0.13
CA PRO A 367 15.90 -35.73 0.74
C PRO A 367 16.64 -37.02 0.34
N PRO A 368 17.98 -37.03 0.34
CA PRO A 368 18.74 -38.21 0.01
C PRO A 368 18.25 -39.39 0.88
N PRO A 369 18.09 -40.59 0.31
CA PRO A 369 17.66 -41.74 1.08
C PRO A 369 18.60 -41.89 2.27
N VAL A 370 18.03 -41.91 3.47
CA VAL A 370 18.79 -42.13 4.70
C VAL A 370 19.48 -43.48 4.54
N SER A 371 20.79 -43.45 4.30
CA SER A 371 21.62 -44.65 4.28
C SER A 371 21.47 -45.30 5.64
N VAL A 372 20.64 -46.34 5.71
CA VAL A 372 20.51 -47.18 6.89
C VAL A 372 21.88 -47.80 7.09
N ALA A 373 22.65 -47.23 8.01
CA ALA A 373 23.94 -47.77 8.41
C ALA A 373 23.71 -49.24 8.77
N HIS A 374 24.27 -50.13 7.96
CA HIS A 374 24.35 -51.55 8.24
C HIS A 374 25.08 -51.67 9.58
N ARG A 375 24.33 -51.86 10.67
CA ARG A 375 24.91 -52.23 11.95
C ARG A 375 25.50 -53.61 11.76
N GLU A 376 26.82 -53.68 11.62
CA GLU A 376 27.53 -54.94 11.71
C GLU A 376 27.15 -55.65 13.01
N PRO A 377 26.82 -56.94 12.96
CA PRO A 377 26.55 -57.71 14.16
C PRO A 377 27.85 -57.80 14.97
N ARG A 378 27.84 -57.24 16.19
CA ARG A 378 28.87 -57.54 17.19
C ARG A 378 28.84 -59.04 17.44
N GLN A 379 29.88 -59.74 17.01
CA GLN A 379 30.15 -61.09 17.49
C GLN A 379 30.54 -61.01 18.97
N VAL A 380 29.88 -61.84 19.78
CA VAL A 380 30.08 -61.99 21.23
C VAL A 380 31.13 -63.06 21.48
#